data_AF-A0A4D7BEF2-F1
#
_entry.id   AF-A0A4D7BEF2-F1
#
_cell.length_a   1.000
_cell.length_b   1.000
_cell.length_c   1.000
_cell.angle_alpha   90.00
_cell.angle_beta   90.00
_cell.angle_gamma   90.00
#
_symmetry.space_group_name_H-M   'P 1'
#
loop_
_entity.id
_entity.type
_entity.pdbx_description
1 polymer ?
#
loop_
_entity_poly.entity_id
_entity_poly.type
_entity_poly.pdbx_seq_one_letter_code
_entity_poly.pdbx_strand_id
1 'polypeptide(L)'
;MSRLLKIAGWSGDKRGNVVFVHGLGGHPYDTWRRKHDNSTFWPLWLAKDVPGLAVYSLGYVSPPTNWLGTAMPLLDEAAHALRVLLNSDELRTGPITFICHSLGGLIVKSVLRSANEQKGDPAIADFWPAAGFVDTFLS
;
A
#
# COMPACT_ATOMS: atom_id res chain seq x y z
N MET A 1 -10.90 -2.97 10.13
CA MET A 1 -10.30 -1.61 10.19
C MET A 1 -8.95 -1.66 9.50
N SER A 2 -8.78 -0.88 8.45
CA SER A 2 -7.53 -0.79 7.69
C SER A 2 -6.52 0.09 8.44
N ARG A 3 -5.23 -0.24 8.37
CA ARG A 3 -4.16 0.49 9.06
C ARG A 3 -2.90 0.50 8.22
N LEU A 4 -2.24 1.67 8.17
CA LEU A 4 -0.89 1.78 7.62
C LEU A 4 0.14 1.49 8.71
N LEU A 5 1.02 0.53 8.45
CA LEU A 5 2.09 0.11 9.34
C LEU A 5 3.42 0.60 8.78
N LYS A 6 4.14 1.41 9.54
CA LYS A 6 5.50 1.83 9.18
C LYS A 6 6.45 0.68 9.48
N ILE A 7 7.06 0.14 8.43
CA ILE A 7 8.01 -0.99 8.51
C ILE A 7 9.42 -0.47 8.74
N ALA A 8 9.80 0.54 7.97
CA ALA A 8 11.10 1.20 8.08
C ALA A 8 10.98 2.68 7.71
N GLY A 9 11.70 3.53 8.45
CA GLY A 9 11.91 4.92 8.07
C GLY A 9 12.98 5.06 7.01
N TRP A 10 13.16 6.28 6.51
CA TRP A 10 14.26 6.60 5.60
C TRP A 10 15.48 7.09 6.39
N SER A 11 16.67 6.87 5.82
CA SER A 11 17.93 7.45 6.28
C SER A 11 18.49 8.39 5.21
N GLY A 12 19.00 9.56 5.62
CA GLY A 12 19.49 10.58 4.68
C GLY A 12 18.35 11.32 3.98
N ASP A 13 18.58 11.74 2.72
CA ASP A 13 17.59 12.45 1.93
C ASP A 13 16.45 11.52 1.52
N LYS A 14 15.21 11.97 1.73
CA LYS A 14 14.02 11.20 1.37
C LYS A 14 13.85 11.15 -0.15
N ARG A 15 13.79 9.94 -0.69
CA ARG A 15 13.66 9.66 -2.13
C ARG A 15 12.28 9.15 -2.53
N GLY A 16 11.53 8.56 -1.61
CA GLY A 16 10.19 8.06 -1.89
C GLY A 16 9.61 7.17 -0.80
N ASN A 17 8.40 6.70 -1.05
CA ASN A 17 7.62 5.84 -0.17
C ASN A 17 7.26 4.56 -0.92
N VAL A 18 7.40 3.40 -0.27
CA VAL A 18 6.95 2.11 -0.78
C VAL A 18 5.86 1.57 0.12
N VAL A 19 4.71 1.26 -0.45
CA VAL A 19 3.54 0.74 0.29
C VAL A 19 3.21 -0.66 -0.19
N PHE A 20 3.34 -1.62 0.71
CA PHE A 20 3.03 -3.02 0.49
C PHE A 20 1.55 -3.30 0.77
N VAL A 21 0.84 -3.89 -0.18
CA VAL A 21 -0.61 -4.17 -0.08
C VAL A 21 -0.84 -5.66 -0.29
N HIS A 22 -1.21 -6.36 0.80
CA HIS A 22 -1.44 -7.80 0.77
C HIS A 22 -2.73 -8.15 0.03
N GLY A 23 -2.99 -9.45 -0.18
CA GLY A 23 -4.19 -9.95 -0.87
C GLY A 23 -5.26 -10.51 0.07
N LEU A 24 -6.20 -11.26 -0.52
CA LEU A 24 -7.24 -12.00 0.20
C LEU A 24 -6.63 -13.06 1.12
N GLY A 25 -7.11 -13.13 2.36
CA GLY A 25 -6.58 -14.00 3.42
C GLY A 25 -5.17 -13.65 3.86
N GLY A 26 -4.61 -12.55 3.35
CA GLY A 26 -3.26 -12.11 3.62
C GLY A 26 -3.12 -11.35 4.94
N HIS A 27 -1.89 -11.16 5.36
CA HIS A 27 -1.54 -10.38 6.54
C HIS A 27 -0.37 -9.45 6.17
N PRO A 28 -0.37 -8.18 6.63
CA PRO A 28 0.62 -7.17 6.24
C PRO A 28 2.09 -7.56 6.50
N TYR A 29 2.34 -8.54 7.38
CA TYR A 29 3.69 -9.09 7.57
C TYR A 29 3.85 -10.43 6.86
N ASP A 30 2.95 -11.39 7.11
CA ASP A 30 3.12 -12.78 6.67
C ASP A 30 3.09 -12.95 5.16
N THR A 31 2.41 -12.06 4.44
CA THR A 31 2.40 -12.09 2.97
C THR A 31 3.79 -11.85 2.38
N TRP A 32 4.70 -11.19 3.10
CA TRP A 32 6.02 -10.80 2.59
C TRP A 32 7.18 -11.48 3.31
N ARG A 33 6.91 -12.55 4.07
CA ARG A 33 7.94 -13.38 4.70
C ARG A 33 7.64 -14.85 4.47
N ARG A 34 8.69 -15.66 4.48
CA ARG A 34 8.56 -17.11 4.43
C ARG A 34 8.50 -17.64 5.85
N LYS A 35 7.36 -18.23 6.23
CA LYS A 35 7.07 -18.64 7.63
C LYS A 35 7.09 -17.40 8.56
N HIS A 36 6.80 -17.58 9.85
CA HIS A 36 6.88 -16.49 10.83
C HIS A 36 8.33 -16.13 11.21
N ASP A 37 9.22 -16.09 10.22
CA ASP A 37 10.63 -15.78 10.38
C ASP A 37 10.90 -14.36 9.86
N ASN A 38 11.21 -13.46 10.78
CA ASN A 38 11.51 -12.06 10.49
C ASN A 38 12.77 -11.90 9.63
N SER A 39 13.69 -12.88 9.63
CA SER A 39 14.88 -12.81 8.78
C SER A 39 14.53 -12.83 7.30
N THR A 40 13.39 -13.41 6.92
CA THR A 40 12.91 -13.54 5.54
C THR A 40 11.95 -12.44 5.11
N PHE A 41 11.72 -11.44 5.96
CA PHE A 41 10.80 -10.34 5.67
C PHE A 41 11.47 -9.31 4.76
N TRP A 42 11.32 -9.52 3.45
CA TRP A 42 12.04 -8.76 2.44
C TRP A 42 11.71 -7.25 2.36
N PRO A 43 10.56 -6.72 2.84
CA PRO A 43 10.37 -5.28 2.91
C PRO A 43 11.43 -4.56 3.75
N LEU A 44 11.99 -5.22 4.77
CA LEU A 44 13.13 -4.68 5.53
C LEU A 44 14.43 -4.70 4.74
N TRP A 45 14.64 -5.72 3.90
CA TRP A 45 15.80 -5.77 3.01
C TRP A 45 15.75 -4.64 2.00
N LEU A 46 14.57 -4.38 1.40
CA LEU A 46 14.38 -3.27 0.48
C LEU A 46 14.71 -1.91 1.13
N ALA A 47 14.26 -1.69 2.36
CA ALA A 47 14.57 -0.46 3.10
C ALA A 47 16.07 -0.30 3.38
N LYS A 48 16.77 -1.41 3.61
CA LYS A 48 18.21 -1.43 3.88
C LYS A 48 19.04 -1.21 2.62
N ASP A 49 18.64 -1.85 1.52
CA ASP A 49 19.40 -1.88 0.27
C ASP A 49 19.20 -0.59 -0.55
N VAL A 50 18.06 0.11 -0.35
CA VAL A 50 17.75 1.36 -1.06
C VAL A 50 17.61 2.51 -0.06
N PRO A 51 18.68 3.27 0.21
CA PRO A 51 18.64 4.40 1.14
C PRO A 51 17.70 5.50 0.63
N GLY A 52 17.07 6.20 1.58
CA GLY A 52 16.10 7.26 1.30
C GLY A 52 14.65 6.78 1.07
N LEU A 53 14.38 5.46 1.13
CA LEU A 53 13.01 4.93 1.06
C LEU A 53 12.37 4.82 2.44
N ALA A 54 11.10 5.25 2.52
CA ALA A 54 10.22 4.93 3.62
C ALA A 54 9.36 3.72 3.24
N VAL A 55 9.35 2.67 4.05
CA VAL A 55 8.63 1.42 3.74
C VAL A 55 7.46 1.23 4.68
N TYR A 56 6.30 0.97 4.09
CA TYR A 56 5.03 0.79 4.78
C TYR A 56 4.33 -0.49 4.33
N SER A 57 3.50 -1.06 5.19
CA SER A 57 2.56 -2.11 4.82
C SER A 57 1.13 -1.70 5.19
N LEU A 58 0.22 -1.79 4.23
CA LEU A 58 -1.20 -1.57 4.42
C LEU A 58 -1.84 -2.88 4.89
N GLY A 59 -2.26 -2.90 6.14
CA GLY A 59 -3.03 -3.99 6.72
C GLY A 59 -4.52 -3.71 6.60
N TYR A 60 -5.28 -4.69 6.12
CA TYR A 60 -6.74 -4.64 6.10
C TYR A 60 -7.37 -6.02 6.29
N VAL A 61 -8.66 -6.05 6.61
CA VAL A 61 -9.37 -7.30 6.90
C VAL A 61 -9.85 -7.90 5.59
N SER A 62 -9.25 -9.02 5.16
CA SER A 62 -9.56 -9.67 3.89
C SER A 62 -9.95 -11.15 4.01
N PRO A 63 -10.89 -11.55 4.88
CA PRO A 63 -11.27 -12.94 5.02
C PRO A 63 -11.87 -13.45 3.70
N PRO A 64 -11.48 -14.66 3.23
CA PRO A 64 -11.99 -15.22 1.98
C PRO A 64 -13.53 -15.30 1.90
N THR A 65 -14.18 -15.48 3.05
CA THR A 65 -15.64 -15.54 3.20
C THR A 65 -16.35 -14.26 2.76
N ASN A 66 -15.72 -13.11 2.95
CA ASN A 66 -16.32 -11.81 2.57
C ASN A 66 -16.22 -11.55 1.06
N TRP A 67 -15.45 -12.34 0.32
CA TRP A 67 -15.18 -12.15 -1.10
C TRP A 67 -15.86 -13.17 -2.02
N LEU A 68 -16.70 -14.05 -1.47
CA LEU A 68 -17.51 -15.02 -2.23
C LEU A 68 -18.65 -14.33 -3.01
N GLY A 69 -18.30 -13.53 -4.02
CA GLY A 69 -19.23 -13.06 -5.06
C GLY A 69 -19.81 -11.65 -4.89
N THR A 70 -19.28 -10.81 -3.99
CA THR A 70 -19.79 -9.44 -3.80
C THR A 70 -18.71 -8.40 -4.12
N ALA A 71 -19.07 -7.40 -4.94
CA ALA A 71 -18.18 -6.29 -5.31
C ALA A 71 -18.14 -5.17 -4.24
N MET A 72 -19.16 -5.10 -3.38
CA MET A 72 -19.27 -4.07 -2.34
C MET A 72 -18.13 -4.09 -1.31
N PRO A 73 -17.71 -5.26 -0.76
CA PRO A 73 -16.61 -5.31 0.21
C PRO A 73 -15.28 -4.80 -0.37
N LEU A 74 -15.06 -4.94 -1.68
CA LEU A 74 -13.87 -4.41 -2.34
C LEU A 74 -13.86 -2.88 -2.39
N LEU A 75 -14.99 -2.27 -2.75
CA LEU A 75 -15.09 -0.82 -2.88
C LEU A 75 -14.98 -0.13 -1.52
N ASP A 76 -15.64 -0.68 -0.50
CA ASP A 76 -15.56 -0.15 0.87
C ASP A 76 -14.14 -0.24 1.41
N GLU A 77 -13.46 -1.36 1.17
CA GLU A 77 -12.07 -1.53 1.61
C GLU A 77 -11.11 -0.62 0.84
N ALA A 78 -11.33 -0.42 -0.46
CA ALA A 78 -10.58 0.57 -1.24
C ALA A 78 -10.80 2.00 -0.73
N ALA A 79 -12.03 2.37 -0.35
CA ALA A 79 -12.31 3.68 0.22
C ALA A 79 -11.64 3.87 1.59
N HIS A 80 -11.61 2.83 2.43
CA HIS A 80 -10.88 2.87 3.70
C HIS A 80 -9.37 2.93 3.50
N ALA A 81 -8.82 2.14 2.58
CA ALA A 81 -7.41 2.19 2.19
C ALA A 81 -7.01 3.59 1.72
N LEU A 82 -7.80 4.20 0.82
CA LEU A 82 -7.57 5.57 0.35
C LEU A 82 -7.53 6.57 1.52
N ARG A 83 -8.51 6.52 2.43
CA ARG A 83 -8.54 7.40 3.61
C ARG A 83 -7.30 7.24 4.49
N VAL A 84 -6.87 6.01 4.73
CA VAL A 84 -5.67 5.72 5.53
C VAL A 84 -4.41 6.26 4.86
N LEU A 85 -4.30 6.14 3.53
CA LEU A 85 -3.17 6.67 2.77
C LEU A 85 -3.15 8.20 2.79
N LEU A 86 -4.29 8.85 2.53
CA LEU A 86 -4.43 10.32 2.50
C LEU A 86 -4.17 10.97 3.87
N ASN A 87 -4.53 10.29 4.96
CA ASN A 87 -4.29 10.78 6.33
C ASN A 87 -2.83 10.62 6.79
N SER A 88 -1.93 10.09 5.96
CA SER A 88 -0.51 9.95 6.30
C SER A 88 0.29 11.10 5.69
N ASP A 89 0.67 12.07 6.52
CA ASP A 89 1.51 13.21 6.09
C ASP A 89 2.87 12.76 5.55
N GLU A 90 3.40 11.64 6.05
CA GLU A 90 4.65 11.08 5.56
C GLU A 90 4.52 10.60 4.10
N LEU A 91 3.37 10.07 3.68
CA LEU A 91 3.18 9.65 2.30
C LEU A 91 3.03 10.82 1.32
N ARG A 92 2.65 12.01 1.81
CA ARG A 92 2.55 13.23 0.99
C ARG A 92 3.90 13.76 0.51
N THR A 93 4.98 13.32 1.13
CA THR A 93 6.34 13.79 0.81
C THR A 93 7.09 12.75 -0.02
N GLY A 94 7.29 13.06 -1.31
CA GLY A 94 8.00 12.20 -2.27
C GLY A 94 7.10 11.21 -3.02
N PRO A 95 7.62 10.56 -4.07
CA PRO A 95 6.85 9.62 -4.89
C PRO A 95 6.38 8.41 -4.08
N ILE A 96 5.22 7.86 -4.43
CA ILE A 96 4.67 6.64 -3.82
C ILE A 96 4.70 5.50 -4.84
N THR A 97 5.27 4.37 -4.44
CA THR A 97 5.26 3.11 -5.19
C THR A 97 4.50 2.05 -4.42
N PHE A 98 3.60 1.34 -5.09
CA PHE A 98 2.82 0.25 -4.48
C PHE A 98 3.37 -1.11 -4.90
N ILE A 99 3.53 -2.01 -3.93
CA ILE A 99 3.86 -3.42 -4.16
C ILE A 99 2.66 -4.23 -3.72
N CYS A 100 1.99 -4.87 -4.69
CA CYS A 100 0.66 -5.44 -4.48
C CYS A 100 0.67 -6.94 -4.72
N HIS A 101 -0.08 -7.68 -3.91
CA HIS A 101 -0.32 -9.10 -4.14
C HIS A 101 -1.80 -9.38 -4.43
N SER A 102 -2.09 -10.02 -5.57
CA SER A 102 -3.43 -10.48 -5.95
C SER A 102 -4.50 -9.38 -5.76
N LEU A 103 -5.50 -9.61 -4.90
CA LEU A 103 -6.56 -8.67 -4.56
C LEU A 103 -6.07 -7.26 -4.16
N GLY A 104 -4.89 -7.17 -3.52
CA GLY A 104 -4.30 -5.89 -3.15
C GLY A 104 -4.08 -4.97 -4.35
N GLY A 105 -3.80 -5.54 -5.53
CA GLY A 105 -3.66 -4.77 -6.76
C GLY A 105 -4.98 -4.18 -7.26
N LEU A 106 -6.10 -4.89 -7.05
CA LEU A 106 -7.44 -4.36 -7.37
C LEU A 106 -7.82 -3.23 -6.41
N ILE A 107 -7.48 -3.36 -5.13
CA ILE A 107 -7.68 -2.29 -4.15
C ILE A 107 -6.91 -1.05 -4.56
N VAL A 108 -5.61 -1.18 -4.88
CA VAL A 108 -4.81 -0.04 -5.34
C VAL A 108 -5.41 0.56 -6.61
N LYS A 109 -5.77 -0.24 -7.62
CA LYS A 109 -6.44 0.27 -8.83
C LYS A 109 -7.70 1.08 -8.52
N SER A 110 -8.55 0.60 -7.61
CA SER A 110 -9.75 1.32 -7.17
C SER A 110 -9.41 2.61 -6.44
N VAL A 111 -8.43 2.60 -5.53
CA VAL A 111 -7.91 3.79 -4.83
C VAL A 111 -7.43 4.84 -5.84
N LEU A 112 -6.65 4.44 -6.84
CA LEU A 112 -6.11 5.34 -7.85
C LEU A 112 -7.21 5.92 -8.74
N ARG A 113 -8.20 5.10 -9.10
CA ARG A 113 -9.36 5.55 -9.86
C ARG A 113 -10.17 6.59 -9.07
N SER A 114 -10.50 6.30 -7.81
CA SER A 114 -11.23 7.22 -6.95
C SER A 114 -10.47 8.52 -6.71
N ALA A 115 -9.15 8.46 -6.53
CA ALA A 115 -8.29 9.64 -6.44
C ALA A 115 -8.32 10.46 -7.75
N ASN A 116 -8.25 9.80 -8.91
CA ASN A 116 -8.33 10.46 -10.20
C ASN A 116 -9.67 11.17 -10.44
N GLU A 117 -10.77 10.55 -10.02
CA GLU A 117 -12.12 11.14 -10.08
C GLU A 117 -12.28 12.35 -9.14
N GLN A 118 -11.51 12.41 -8.05
CA GLN A 118 -11.54 13.47 -7.05
C GLN A 118 -10.36 14.46 -7.16
N LYS A 119 -9.70 14.57 -8.32
CA LYS A 119 -8.57 15.48 -8.55
C LYS A 119 -8.84 16.96 -8.26
N GLY A 120 -10.11 17.37 -8.19
CA GLY A 120 -10.51 18.73 -7.79
C GLY A 120 -10.46 18.97 -6.28
N ASP A 121 -10.30 17.92 -5.47
CA ASP A 121 -10.10 18.04 -4.02
C ASP A 121 -8.62 18.35 -3.73
N PRO A 122 -8.31 19.50 -3.09
CA PRO A 122 -6.94 19.88 -2.74
C PRO A 122 -6.18 18.80 -1.95
N ALA A 123 -6.88 18.06 -1.08
CA ALA A 123 -6.25 17.01 -0.27
C ALA A 123 -5.71 15.84 -1.11
N ILE A 124 -6.36 15.56 -2.25
CA ILE A 124 -5.99 14.48 -3.17
C ILE A 124 -5.03 14.99 -4.25
N ALA A 125 -5.20 16.23 -4.71
CA ALA A 125 -4.32 16.87 -5.67
C ALA A 125 -2.86 16.95 -5.17
N ASP A 126 -2.66 17.28 -3.89
CA ASP A 126 -1.33 17.34 -3.27
C ASP A 126 -0.69 15.96 -3.05
N PHE A 127 -1.50 14.90 -2.97
CA PHE A 127 -1.02 13.54 -2.70
C PHE A 127 -0.49 12.82 -3.96
N TRP A 128 -1.01 13.18 -5.14
CA TRP A 128 -0.77 12.45 -6.39
C TRP A 128 0.18 13.10 -7.46
N PRO A 129 0.92 14.21 -7.27
CA PRO A 129 1.66 14.82 -8.38
C PRO A 129 2.78 13.96 -9.02
N ALA A 130 3.15 12.79 -8.48
CA ALA A 130 4.40 12.10 -8.87
C ALA A 130 4.36 10.56 -8.91
N ALA A 131 3.20 9.90 -8.82
CA ALA A 131 3.15 8.43 -8.74
C ALA A 131 3.44 7.75 -10.09
N GLY A 132 4.72 7.46 -10.34
CA GLY A 132 5.17 6.54 -11.38
C GLY A 132 4.73 5.12 -11.06
N PHE A 133 3.95 4.54 -11.98
CA PHE A 133 3.45 3.16 -11.93
C PHE A 133 4.58 2.18 -12.24
N VAL A 134 4.93 1.30 -11.29
CA VAL A 134 5.76 0.11 -11.57
C VAL A 134 4.93 -1.12 -11.22
N ASP A 135 4.32 -1.71 -12.25
CA ASP A 135 3.56 -2.95 -12.16
C ASP A 135 4.55 -4.11 -12.01
N THR A 136 4.67 -4.67 -10.81
CA THR A 136 5.36 -5.96 -10.64
C THR A 136 4.32 -6.99 -10.24
N PHE A 137 3.65 -7.55 -11.24
CA PHE A 137 2.88 -8.78 -11.10
C PHE A 137 3.86 -9.94 -10.87
N LEU A 138 3.97 -10.40 -9.63
CA LEU A 138 4.38 -11.79 -9.39
C LEU A 138 3.09 -12.60 -9.21
N SER A 139 2.78 -13.36 -10.26
CA SER A 139 1.77 -14.42 -10.28
C SER A 139 2.29 -15.65 -9.53
#